data_AF-F4P4J1-F1
#
_entry.id   AF-F4P4J1-F1
#
_cell.length_a   1.000
_cell.length_b   1.000
_cell.length_c   1.000
_cell.angle_alpha   90.00
_cell.angle_beta   90.00
_cell.angle_gamma   90.00
#
_symmetry.space_group_name_H-M   'P 1'
#
loop_
_entity.id
_entity.type
_entity.pdbx_description
1 polymer ?
#
loop_
_entity_poly.entity_id
_entity_poly.type
_entity_poly.pdbx_seq_one_letter_code
_entity_poly.pdbx_strand_id
1 'polypeptide(L)'
;MLSAQFSGSAFQHSEAAPMSVSAKNASTDFSTNTKEALTLMHNQTKFYAIVEIKNRPYHVAKNDVIIVPRMNDLQIGDVITLDRVREMGSPDYIMQGNPYLDPRYYTIQATAIEHTVGKAIERKHRKRSGISKYVRMTSSYTLLRVCEMDVVDSR
;
A
#
# COMPACT_ATOMS: atom_id res chain seq x y z
N MET A 1 -1.96 61.54 -36.62
CA MET A 1 -2.88 61.43 -35.47
C MET A 1 -4.03 60.53 -35.87
N LEU A 2 -4.00 59.25 -35.46
CA LEU A 2 -5.08 58.28 -35.66
C LEU A 2 -5.06 57.29 -34.48
N SER A 3 -6.24 57.04 -33.94
CA SER A 3 -6.60 56.29 -32.73
C SER A 3 -6.38 54.78 -32.84
N ALA A 4 -6.10 54.13 -31.70
CA ALA A 4 -6.56 52.78 -31.43
C ALA A 4 -6.75 52.58 -29.92
N GLN A 5 -8.02 52.49 -29.50
CA GLN A 5 -8.45 52.05 -28.18
C GLN A 5 -8.46 50.51 -28.15
N PHE A 6 -7.97 49.90 -27.07
CA PHE A 6 -8.22 48.49 -26.77
C PHE A 6 -8.88 48.40 -25.40
N SER A 7 -10.16 48.04 -25.42
CA SER A 7 -11.01 47.74 -24.27
C SER A 7 -10.70 46.35 -23.73
N GLY A 8 -10.30 46.25 -22.46
CA GLY A 8 -10.13 44.97 -21.76
C GLY A 8 -11.47 44.41 -21.30
N SER A 9 -11.84 43.24 -21.83
CA SER A 9 -13.00 42.44 -21.43
C SER A 9 -12.72 41.63 -20.16
N ALA A 10 -13.51 41.87 -19.11
CA ALA A 10 -13.49 41.09 -17.88
C ALA A 10 -14.08 39.69 -18.11
N PHE A 11 -13.29 38.64 -17.93
CA PHE A 11 -13.76 37.26 -17.92
C PHE A 11 -14.11 36.83 -16.49
N GLN A 12 -15.40 36.71 -16.23
CA GLN A 12 -15.97 36.21 -14.99
C GLN A 12 -16.00 34.67 -15.04
N HIS A 13 -15.20 34.01 -14.19
CA HIS A 13 -15.25 32.55 -14.05
C HIS A 13 -16.37 32.19 -13.08
N SER A 14 -17.36 31.45 -13.57
CA SER A 14 -18.44 30.84 -12.78
C SER A 14 -17.93 29.63 -12.02
N GLU A 15 -18.17 29.62 -10.72
CA GLU A 15 -17.84 28.54 -9.78
C GLU A 15 -18.74 27.31 -10.03
N ALA A 16 -18.13 26.19 -10.44
CA ALA A 16 -18.82 24.93 -10.65
C ALA A 16 -18.90 24.15 -9.34
N ALA A 17 -20.13 23.86 -8.89
CA ALA A 17 -20.40 23.02 -7.73
C ALA A 17 -19.93 21.57 -7.96
N PRO A 18 -19.32 20.90 -6.96
CA PRO A 18 -18.94 19.49 -7.10
C PRO A 18 -20.16 18.59 -7.02
N MET A 19 -20.39 17.81 -8.09
CA MET A 19 -21.37 16.73 -8.16
C MET A 19 -21.09 15.70 -7.05
N SER A 20 -22.09 15.49 -6.18
CA SER A 20 -22.09 14.43 -5.18
C SER A 20 -22.10 13.06 -5.85
N VAL A 21 -20.96 12.38 -5.84
CA VAL A 21 -20.86 10.99 -6.28
C VAL A 21 -21.59 10.12 -5.28
N SER A 22 -22.72 9.55 -5.71
CA SER A 22 -23.54 8.63 -4.93
C SER A 22 -22.70 7.43 -4.47
N ALA A 23 -22.39 7.37 -3.18
CA ALA A 23 -21.74 6.24 -2.54
C ALA A 23 -22.71 5.05 -2.59
N LYS A 24 -22.38 4.04 -3.39
CA LYS A 24 -23.11 2.77 -3.41
C LYS A 24 -23.00 2.15 -2.01
N ASN A 25 -24.14 2.03 -1.31
CA ASN A 25 -24.26 1.27 -0.08
C ASN A 25 -23.74 -0.16 -0.33
N ALA A 26 -22.58 -0.48 0.24
CA ALA A 26 -22.07 -1.85 0.29
C ALA A 26 -22.98 -2.64 1.24
N SER A 27 -23.60 -3.71 0.74
CA SER A 27 -24.35 -4.65 1.57
C SER A 27 -23.45 -5.18 2.69
N THR A 28 -23.85 -4.95 3.93
CA THR A 28 -23.08 -5.32 5.13
C THR A 28 -23.08 -6.82 5.41
N ASP A 29 -23.89 -7.61 4.70
CA ASP A 29 -24.10 -9.02 4.99
C ASP A 29 -23.28 -9.93 4.08
N PHE A 30 -22.41 -10.72 4.71
CA PHE A 30 -21.68 -11.82 4.07
C PHE A 30 -22.60 -13.00 3.78
N SER A 31 -22.31 -13.78 2.73
CA SER A 31 -23.03 -15.04 2.47
C SER A 31 -22.82 -16.05 3.61
N THR A 32 -23.78 -16.94 3.85
CA THR A 32 -23.70 -17.94 4.92
C THR A 32 -22.43 -18.81 4.81
N ASN A 33 -22.11 -19.26 3.59
CA ASN A 33 -20.91 -20.08 3.34
C ASN A 33 -19.61 -19.33 3.67
N THR A 34 -19.51 -18.05 3.32
CA THR A 34 -18.34 -17.24 3.68
C THR A 34 -18.21 -17.05 5.18
N LYS A 35 -19.31 -16.93 5.92
CA LYS A 35 -19.27 -16.81 7.39
C LYS A 35 -18.75 -18.09 8.06
N GLU A 36 -19.21 -19.24 7.58
CA GLU A 36 -18.73 -20.54 8.05
C GLU A 36 -17.22 -20.73 7.78
N ALA A 37 -16.77 -20.41 6.57
CA ALA A 37 -15.35 -20.48 6.22
C ALA A 37 -14.46 -19.55 7.06
N LEU A 38 -14.92 -18.31 7.32
CA LEU A 38 -14.21 -17.37 8.19
C LEU A 38 -14.11 -17.88 9.62
N THR A 39 -15.18 -18.51 10.14
CA THR A 39 -15.18 -19.12 11.47
C THR A 39 -14.15 -20.25 11.56
N LEU A 40 -14.05 -21.10 10.54
CA LEU A 40 -13.07 -22.19 10.48
C LEU A 40 -11.62 -21.66 10.45
N MET A 41 -11.37 -20.59 9.68
CA MET A 41 -10.04 -19.95 9.68
C MET A 41 -9.74 -19.26 11.00
N HIS A 42 -10.68 -18.53 11.59
CA HIS A 42 -10.48 -17.80 12.84
C HIS A 42 -10.08 -18.72 14.01
N ASN A 43 -10.58 -19.96 14.02
CA ASN A 43 -10.23 -20.93 15.06
C ASN A 43 -8.79 -21.45 15.00
N GLN A 44 -8.04 -21.14 13.94
CA GLN A 44 -6.66 -21.57 13.78
C GLN A 44 -5.69 -20.68 14.56
N THR A 45 -4.53 -21.22 14.94
CA THR A 45 -3.55 -20.52 15.79
C THR A 45 -2.52 -19.71 15.01
N LYS A 46 -2.21 -20.12 13.78
CA LYS A 46 -1.12 -19.55 12.98
C LYS A 46 -1.63 -19.11 11.63
N PHE A 47 -1.22 -17.92 11.25
CA PHE A 47 -1.57 -17.32 9.97
C PHE A 47 -0.31 -16.90 9.23
N TYR A 48 -0.37 -16.92 7.90
CA TYR A 48 0.52 -16.20 7.00
C TYR A 48 -0.32 -15.39 6.01
N ALA A 49 0.26 -14.37 5.40
CA ALA A 49 -0.40 -13.60 4.37
C ALA A 49 0.58 -13.23 3.24
N ILE A 50 0.04 -13.08 2.03
CA ILE A 50 0.74 -12.51 0.89
C ILE A 50 0.17 -11.10 0.67
N VAL A 51 0.92 -10.11 1.14
CA VAL A 51 0.54 -8.68 1.11
C VAL A 51 1.24 -7.97 -0.04
N GLU A 52 0.56 -7.03 -0.69
CA GLU A 52 1.12 -6.28 -1.81
C GLU A 52 1.40 -4.83 -1.41
N ILE A 53 2.68 -4.49 -1.26
CA ILE A 53 3.11 -3.13 -0.89
C ILE A 53 3.87 -2.53 -2.08
N LYS A 54 3.42 -1.37 -2.57
CA LYS A 54 3.96 -0.73 -3.78
C LYS A 54 4.06 -1.68 -4.98
N ASN A 55 3.00 -2.44 -5.21
CA ASN A 55 2.85 -3.42 -6.30
C ASN A 55 3.88 -4.58 -6.25
N ARG A 56 4.38 -4.91 -5.06
CA ARG A 56 5.30 -6.03 -4.84
C ARG A 56 4.70 -6.95 -3.77
N PRO A 57 4.58 -8.26 -4.03
CA PRO A 57 4.08 -9.21 -3.05
C PRO A 57 5.16 -9.52 -2.00
N TYR A 58 4.72 -9.65 -0.75
CA TYR A 58 5.53 -10.03 0.40
C TYR A 58 4.81 -11.14 1.16
N HIS A 59 5.51 -12.23 1.44
CA HIS A 59 5.04 -13.27 2.34
C HIS A 59 5.37 -12.83 3.76
N VAL A 60 4.36 -12.72 4.62
CA VAL A 60 4.51 -12.23 5.99
C VAL A 60 3.76 -13.10 7.00
N ALA A 61 4.33 -13.21 8.19
CA ALA A 61 3.69 -13.71 9.40
C ALA A 61 3.74 -12.66 10.52
N LYS A 62 3.02 -12.92 11.61
CA LYS A 62 3.04 -12.06 12.81
C LYS A 62 4.46 -11.95 13.36
N ASN A 63 4.90 -10.74 13.67
CA ASN A 63 6.24 -10.35 14.13
C ASN A 63 7.36 -10.34 13.08
N ASP A 64 7.06 -10.58 11.79
CA ASP A 64 8.08 -10.46 10.75
C ASP A 64 8.47 -9.00 10.50
N VAL A 65 9.74 -8.79 10.14
CA VAL A 65 10.27 -7.50 9.69
C VAL A 65 10.53 -7.57 8.20
N ILE A 66 9.81 -6.75 7.42
CA ILE A 66 9.93 -6.67 5.97
C ILE A 66 10.60 -5.37 5.54
N ILE A 67 11.41 -5.46 4.49
CA ILE A 67 12.09 -4.31 3.87
C ILE A 67 11.33 -3.92 2.60
N VAL A 68 10.80 -2.70 2.60
CA VAL A 68 9.94 -2.17 1.54
C VAL A 68 10.63 -0.95 0.90
N PRO A 69 10.38 -0.65 -0.40
CA PRO A 69 10.83 0.60 -1.00
C PRO A 69 10.37 1.81 -0.17
N ARG A 70 11.25 2.81 -0.01
CA ARG A 70 11.02 3.97 0.86
C ARG A 70 9.61 4.53 0.77
N MET A 71 8.92 4.61 1.91
CA MET A 71 7.66 5.36 2.05
C MET A 71 8.00 6.70 2.72
N ASN A 72 7.56 7.80 2.11
CA ASN A 72 7.83 9.14 2.62
C ASN A 72 6.71 9.62 3.55
N ASP A 73 5.53 9.02 3.44
CA ASP A 73 4.32 9.43 4.12
C ASP A 73 4.24 8.88 5.56
N LEU A 74 5.08 7.88 5.89
CA LEU A 74 5.17 7.31 7.23
C LEU A 74 6.32 7.93 8.02
N GLN A 75 6.08 8.20 9.29
CA GLN A 75 7.11 8.44 10.30
C GLN A 75 7.45 7.14 11.04
N ILE A 76 8.58 7.15 11.74
CA ILE A 76 8.99 6.03 12.59
C ILE A 76 8.01 5.92 13.76
N GLY A 77 7.47 4.72 13.98
CA GLY A 77 6.45 4.44 15.00
C GLY A 77 5.02 4.43 14.47
N ASP A 78 4.78 4.92 13.24
CA ASP A 78 3.44 4.90 12.66
C ASP A 78 2.95 3.48 12.40
N VAL A 79 1.66 3.25 12.67
CA VAL A 79 0.96 1.99 12.40
C VAL A 79 0.14 2.14 11.13
N ILE A 80 0.29 1.21 10.21
CA ILE A 80 -0.47 1.14 8.96
C ILE A 80 -1.26 -0.15 8.86
N THR A 81 -2.46 -0.06 8.30
CA THR A 81 -3.27 -1.23 7.90
C THR A 81 -2.90 -1.65 6.49
N LEU A 82 -2.77 -2.96 6.26
CA LEU A 82 -2.43 -3.49 4.94
C LEU A 82 -3.69 -3.94 4.20
N ASP A 83 -4.25 -3.08 3.34
CA ASP A 83 -5.54 -3.36 2.68
C ASP A 83 -5.41 -4.24 1.42
N ARG A 84 -4.21 -4.38 0.87
CA ARG A 84 -3.97 -5.14 -0.37
C ARG A 84 -3.37 -6.49 -0.06
N VAL A 85 -4.23 -7.43 0.32
CA VAL A 85 -3.86 -8.82 0.60
C VAL A 85 -4.36 -9.72 -0.51
N ARG A 86 -3.49 -10.54 -1.09
CA ARG A 86 -3.87 -11.51 -2.14
C ARG A 86 -4.37 -12.82 -1.55
N GLU A 87 -3.69 -13.27 -0.50
CA GLU A 87 -3.94 -14.54 0.14
C GLU A 87 -3.69 -14.39 1.63
N MET A 88 -4.55 -15.00 2.43
CA MET A 88 -4.31 -15.24 3.84
C MET A 88 -4.50 -16.73 4.09
N GLY A 89 -3.51 -17.36 4.70
CA GLY A 89 -3.48 -18.79 4.89
C GLY A 89 -3.21 -19.19 6.33
N SER A 90 -3.57 -20.41 6.62
CA SER A 90 -3.31 -21.16 7.83
C SER A 90 -2.82 -22.57 7.40
N PRO A 91 -2.34 -23.44 8.30
CA PRO A 91 -1.87 -24.76 7.90
C PRO A 91 -2.88 -25.59 7.12
N ASP A 92 -4.17 -25.51 7.48
CA ASP A 92 -5.23 -26.35 6.90
C ASP A 92 -6.09 -25.63 5.85
N TYR A 93 -6.13 -24.30 5.90
CA TYR A 93 -7.09 -23.48 5.14
C TYR A 93 -6.42 -22.28 4.51
N ILE A 94 -6.87 -21.91 3.31
CA ILE A 94 -6.39 -20.74 2.58
C ILE A 94 -7.59 -19.95 2.08
N MET A 95 -7.58 -18.65 2.36
CA MET A 95 -8.51 -17.68 1.80
C MET A 95 -7.78 -16.89 0.72
N GLN A 96 -8.23 -17.04 -0.52
CA GLN A 96 -7.61 -16.42 -1.69
C GLN A 96 -8.54 -15.38 -2.31
N GLY A 97 -8.00 -14.19 -2.58
CA GLY A 97 -8.70 -13.12 -3.25
C GLY A 97 -8.67 -13.25 -4.77
N ASN A 98 -9.59 -12.55 -5.44
CA ASN A 98 -9.60 -12.41 -6.89
C ASN A 98 -9.87 -10.95 -7.28
N PRO A 99 -8.86 -10.07 -7.37
CA PRO A 99 -7.43 -10.27 -7.13
C PRO A 99 -6.95 -10.05 -5.68
N TYR A 100 -7.74 -9.36 -4.86
CA TYR A 100 -7.46 -9.07 -3.45
C TYR A 100 -8.61 -9.57 -2.57
N LEU A 101 -8.30 -9.81 -1.30
CA LEU A 101 -9.27 -10.10 -0.26
C LEU A 101 -9.93 -8.81 0.21
N ASP A 102 -11.22 -8.89 0.55
CA ASP A 102 -11.93 -7.77 1.16
C ASP A 102 -11.29 -7.45 2.53
N PRO A 103 -10.86 -6.20 2.79
CA PRO A 103 -10.29 -5.78 4.07
C PRO A 103 -11.20 -6.06 5.27
N ARG A 104 -12.50 -6.32 5.06
CA ARG A 104 -13.43 -6.66 6.14
C ARG A 104 -13.18 -8.04 6.76
N TYR A 105 -12.48 -8.93 6.07
CA TYR A 105 -12.25 -10.31 6.54
C TYR A 105 -11.05 -10.46 7.47
N TYR A 106 -10.18 -9.46 7.54
CA TYR A 106 -8.92 -9.58 8.26
C TYR A 106 -8.47 -8.23 8.83
N THR A 107 -7.59 -8.28 9.81
CA THR A 107 -6.85 -7.13 10.31
C THR A 107 -5.37 -7.46 10.26
N ILE A 108 -4.63 -6.77 9.39
CA ILE A 108 -3.16 -6.85 9.34
C ILE A 108 -2.61 -5.45 9.57
N GLN A 109 -1.85 -5.29 10.65
CA GLN A 109 -1.21 -4.04 11.00
C GLN A 109 0.31 -4.18 10.99
N ALA A 110 0.98 -3.17 10.43
CA ALA A 110 2.42 -3.07 10.43
C ALA A 110 2.90 -1.72 10.96
N THR A 111 3.96 -1.73 11.75
CA THR A 111 4.58 -0.52 12.29
C THR A 111 5.87 -0.19 11.55
N ALA A 112 6.08 1.08 11.22
CA ALA A 112 7.36 1.55 10.68
C ALA A 112 8.44 1.59 11.77
N ILE A 113 9.46 0.75 11.64
CA ILE A 113 10.58 0.71 12.58
C ILE A 113 11.65 1.73 12.21
N GLU A 114 12.11 1.69 10.96
CA GLU A 114 13.28 2.48 10.55
C GLU A 114 13.20 2.83 9.08
N HIS A 115 13.77 3.98 8.76
CA HIS A 115 14.11 4.36 7.41
C HIS A 115 15.60 4.19 7.16
N THR A 116 15.98 3.12 6.45
CA THR A 116 17.38 2.79 6.19
C THR A 116 17.82 3.19 4.78
N VAL A 117 19.12 3.33 4.58
CA VAL A 117 19.74 3.58 3.28
C VAL A 117 20.63 2.40 2.92
N GLY A 118 20.41 1.84 1.73
CA GLY A 118 21.19 0.74 1.20
C GLY A 118 22.61 1.15 0.81
N LYS A 119 23.44 0.13 0.56
CA LYS A 119 24.83 0.33 0.13
C LYS A 119 24.89 1.19 -1.14
N ALA A 120 25.74 2.20 -1.09
CA ALA A 120 26.09 3.02 -2.24
C ALA A 120 26.69 2.15 -3.36
N ILE A 121 26.07 2.19 -4.53
CA ILE A 121 26.65 1.66 -5.76
C ILE A 121 27.36 2.81 -6.45
N GLU A 122 28.66 2.66 -6.67
CA GLU A 122 29.48 3.65 -7.35
C GLU A 122 29.82 3.14 -8.75
N ARG A 123 29.23 3.73 -9.80
CA ARG A 123 29.54 3.30 -11.18
C ARG A 123 29.22 4.39 -12.21
N LYS A 124 30.25 4.92 -12.88
CA LYS A 124 30.09 5.51 -14.22
C LYS A 124 31.41 5.48 -15.00
N HIS A 125 31.46 4.62 -16.00
CA HIS A 125 32.57 4.49 -16.92
C HIS A 125 32.03 4.53 -18.36
N ARG A 126 32.56 5.43 -19.19
CA ARG A 126 32.22 5.54 -20.62
C ARG A 126 33.42 5.15 -21.47
N LYS A 127 33.27 4.08 -22.27
CA LYS A 127 34.34 3.54 -23.14
C LYS A 127 34.85 4.59 -24.13
N ARG A 128 36.17 4.58 -24.41
CA ARG A 128 36.87 5.41 -25.42
C ARG A 128 36.64 6.93 -25.30
N SER A 129 36.35 7.41 -24.10
CA SER A 129 36.15 8.85 -23.84
C SER A 129 37.05 9.42 -22.73
N GLY A 130 37.81 8.58 -22.03
CA GLY A 130 38.60 9.00 -20.86
C GLY A 130 37.76 9.42 -19.64
N ILE A 131 36.42 9.36 -19.72
CA ILE A 131 35.52 9.79 -18.65
C ILE A 131 35.29 8.62 -17.67
N SER A 132 35.89 8.74 -16.49
CA SER A 132 35.54 8.01 -15.27
C SER A 132 34.98 9.03 -14.26
N LYS A 133 33.67 9.00 -14.02
CA LYS A 133 33.05 9.80 -12.95
C LYS A 133 32.55 8.84 -11.87
N TYR A 134 32.75 9.19 -10.60
CA TYR A 134 32.13 8.45 -9.51
C TYR A 134 30.73 9.02 -9.31
N VAL A 135 29.70 8.22 -9.60
CA VAL A 135 28.30 8.54 -9.28
C VAL A 135 27.87 7.59 -8.18
N ARG A 136 27.63 8.13 -7.00
CA ARG A 136 27.12 7.40 -5.84
C ARG A 136 25.60 7.32 -5.94
N MET A 137 25.07 6.13 -6.23
CA MET A 137 23.63 5.86 -6.22
C MET A 137 23.30 5.07 -4.95
N THR A 138 22.44 5.64 -4.10
CA THR A 138 21.94 4.99 -2.88
C THR A 138 20.43 4.76 -3.00
N SER A 139 19.97 3.61 -2.55
CA SER A 139 18.54 3.28 -2.49
C SER A 139 18.07 3.41 -1.06
N SER A 140 16.93 4.06 -0.83
CA SER A 140 16.33 4.15 0.51
C SER A 140 15.24 3.10 0.68
N TYR A 141 15.10 2.58 1.90
CA TYR A 141 14.13 1.56 2.27
C TYR A 141 13.41 1.95 3.56
N THR A 142 12.34 1.22 3.86
CA THR A 142 11.61 1.32 5.13
C THR A 142 11.43 -0.09 5.67
N LEU A 143 11.79 -0.26 6.94
CA LEU A 143 11.58 -1.50 7.67
C LEU A 143 10.20 -1.41 8.31
N LEU A 144 9.32 -2.33 7.95
CA LEU A 144 8.01 -2.47 8.57
C LEU A 144 8.00 -3.76 9.39
N ARG A 145 7.44 -3.72 10.59
CA ARG A 145 7.18 -4.92 11.39
C ARG A 145 5.71 -5.20 11.43
N VAL A 146 5.33 -6.43 11.11
CA VAL A 146 3.95 -6.90 11.24
C VAL A 146 3.66 -7.12 12.71
N CYS A 147 2.80 -6.30 13.29
CA CYS A 147 2.49 -6.31 14.72
C CYS A 147 1.30 -7.24 15.01
N GLU A 148 0.24 -7.09 14.21
CA GLU A 148 -1.02 -7.79 14.38
C GLU A 148 -1.43 -8.43 13.06
N MET A 149 -1.98 -9.64 13.15
CA MET A 149 -2.47 -10.37 12.01
C MET A 149 -3.51 -11.38 12.49
N ASP A 150 -4.77 -11.02 12.29
CA ASP A 150 -5.91 -11.77 12.78
C ASP A 150 -7.03 -11.77 11.73
N VAL A 151 -7.84 -12.84 11.73
CA VAL A 151 -9.03 -12.99 10.89
C VAL A 151 -10.23 -12.43 11.67
N VAL A 152 -11.15 -11.74 11.01
CA VAL A 152 -12.35 -11.22 11.67
C VAL A 152 -13.39 -12.35 11.77
N ASP A 153 -13.88 -12.62 12.98
CA ASP A 153 -15.02 -13.53 13.17
C ASP A 153 -16.33 -12.84 12.76
N SER A 154 -17.24 -13.61 12.16
CA SER A 154 -18.47 -13.11 11.53
C SER A 154 -19.75 -13.37 12.33
N ARG A 155 -19.59 -13.73 13.62
CA ARG A 155 -20.68 -13.98 14.58
C ARG A 155 -21.45 -12.72 14.97
#